data_AF-A0A9D6LWA7-F1
#
_entry.id   AF-A0A9D6LWA7-F1
#
_cell.length_a   1.000
_cell.length_b   1.000
_cell.length_c   1.000
_cell.angle_alpha   90.00
_cell.angle_beta   90.00
_cell.angle_gamma   90.00
#
_symmetry.space_group_name_H-M   'P 1'
#
loop_
_entity.id
_entity.type
_entity.pdbx_description
1 polymer ?
#
loop_
_entity_poly.entity_id
_entity_poly.type
_entity_poly.pdbx_seq_one_letter_code
_entity_poly.pdbx_strand_id
1 'polypeptide(L)' 'HHKSILSTLHVHLDHDHCLEVLVVRGRAAAVQKIADTLISTKGVKHGRLTITTTGAEL' A
#
# COMPACT_ATOMS: atom_id res chain seq x y z
N HIS A 1 3.50 12.37 -1.12
CA HIS A 1 2.79 11.11 -0.81
C HIS A 1 1.91 11.18 0.45
N HIS A 2 2.16 12.09 1.40
CA HIS A 2 1.41 12.14 2.68
C HIS A 2 -0.11 12.34 2.56
N LYS A 3 -0.61 12.97 1.49
CA LYS A 3 -2.05 13.21 1.29
C LYS A 3 -2.84 11.99 0.81
N SER A 4 -2.17 10.94 0.33
CA SER A 4 -2.84 9.77 -0.27
C SER A 4 -2.85 8.55 0.65
N ILE A 5 -1.92 8.46 1.60
CA ILE A 5 -1.88 7.36 2.58
C ILE A 5 -2.77 7.77 3.76
N LEU A 6 -3.85 7.03 4.00
CA LEU A 6 -4.81 7.29 5.06
C LEU A 6 -4.40 6.65 6.38
N SER A 7 -3.90 5.42 6.30
CA SER A 7 -3.44 4.67 7.46
C SER A 7 -2.47 3.58 7.04
N THR A 8 -1.72 3.11 8.03
CA THR A 8 -0.77 2.01 7.90
C THR A 8 -0.99 1.06 9.07
N LEU A 9 -1.11 -0.23 8.77
CA LEU A 9 -1.06 -1.31 9.75
C LEU A 9 0.28 -2.00 9.60
N HIS A 10 0.97 -2.23 10.71
CA HIS A 10 2.23 -2.96 10.77
C HIS A 10 2.09 -4.09 11.79
N VAL A 11 2.50 -5.30 11.41
CA VAL A 11 2.46 -6.49 12.24
C VAL A 11 3.82 -7.16 12.21
N HIS A 12 4.42 -7.40 13.37
CA HIS A 12 5.59 -8.26 13.47
C HIS A 12 5.16 -9.72 13.36
N LEU A 13 5.62 -10.41 12.32
CA LEU A 13 5.36 -11.84 12.12
C LEU A 13 6.34 -12.68 12.94
N ASP A 14 7.59 -12.23 13.01
CA ASP A 14 8.67 -12.77 13.84
C ASP A 14 9.73 -11.69 14.07
N HIS A 15 10.93 -12.08 14.51
CA HIS A 15 12.02 -11.15 14.82
C HIS A 15 12.50 -10.33 13.61
N ASP A 16 12.48 -10.92 12.41
CA ASP A 16 13.10 -10.37 11.20
C ASP A 16 12.08 -10.01 10.11
N HIS A 17 10.81 -10.38 10.29
CA HIS A 17 9.76 -10.20 9.30
C HIS A 17 8.60 -9.38 9.84
N CYS A 18 8.21 -8.40 9.03
CA CYS A 18 7.04 -7.58 9.27
C CYS A 18 6.08 -7.70 8.09
N LEU A 19 4.79 -7.61 8.36
CA LEU A 19 3.73 -7.44 7.39
C LEU A 19 3.18 -6.03 7.53
N GLU A 20 3.06 -5.33 6.41
CA GLU A 20 2.46 -4.00 6.36
C GLU A 20 1.26 -3.95 5.40
N VAL A 21 0.22 -3.23 5.81
CA VAL A 21 -0.93 -2.90 4.96
C VAL A 21 -1.10 -1.38 4.96
N LEU A 22 -1.04 -0.78 3.78
CA LEU A 22 -1.26 0.66 3.61
C LEU A 22 -2.63 0.88 2.98
N VAL A 23 -3.48 1.66 3.65
CA VAL A 23 -4.74 2.14 3.08
C VAL A 23 -4.45 3.43 2.33
N VAL A 24 -4.66 3.43 1.02
CA VAL A 24 -4.35 4.56 0.12
C VAL A 24 -5.60 5.00 -0.62
N ARG A 25 -5.83 6.31 -0.73
CA ARG A 25 -6.92 6.93 -1.49
C ARG A 25 -6.38 7.96 -2.48
N GLY A 26 -6.83 7.88 -3.72
CA GLY A 26 -6.49 8.83 -4.77
C GLY A 26 -6.83 8.30 -6.15
N ARG A 27 -6.40 9.04 -7.18
CA ARG A 27 -6.51 8.57 -8.58
C ARG A 27 -5.75 7.26 -8.76
N ALA A 28 -6.31 6.31 -9.51
CA ALA A 28 -5.73 4.97 -9.70
C ALA A 28 -4.25 5.02 -10.13
N ALA A 29 -3.90 5.87 -11.10
CA ALA A 29 -2.51 6.03 -11.55
C ALA A 29 -1.55 6.50 -10.44
N ALA A 30 -2.01 7.36 -9.53
CA ALA A 30 -1.20 7.81 -8.40
C ALA A 30 -1.04 6.71 -7.35
N VAL A 31 -2.09 5.91 -7.10
CA VAL A 31 -2.04 4.75 -6.21
C VAL A 31 -1.07 3.70 -6.76
N GLN A 32 -1.16 3.39 -8.06
CA GLN A 32 -0.24 2.48 -8.74
C GLN A 32 1.21 2.92 -8.58
N LYS A 33 1.51 4.20 -8.86
CA LYS A 33 2.88 4.74 -8.72
C LYS A 33 3.42 4.61 -7.29
N ILE A 34 2.58 4.82 -6.27
CA ILE A 34 2.97 4.63 -4.87
C ILE A 34 3.31 3.16 -4.62
N ALA A 35 2.43 2.24 -5.04
CA ALA A 35 2.64 0.81 -4.87
C ALA A 35 3.91 0.32 -5.59
N ASP A 36 4.12 0.73 -6.84
CA ASP A 36 5.31 0.35 -7.62
C ASP A 36 6.60 0.78 -6.91
N THR A 37 6.61 1.98 -6.33
CA THR A 37 7.77 2.50 -5.57
C THR A 37 8.01 1.69 -4.31
N LEU A 38 6.96 1.38 -3.55
CA LEU A 38 7.08 0.62 -2.31
C LEU A 38 7.50 -0.84 -2.59
N ILE A 39 6.83 -1.51 -3.52
CA ILE A 39 7.08 -2.92 -3.85
C ILE A 39 8.49 -3.11 -4.44
N SER A 40 9.01 -2.14 -5.19
CA SER A 40 10.38 -2.19 -5.75
C SER A 40 11.48 -1.79 -4.75
N THR A 41 11.13 -1.37 -3.53
CA THR A 41 12.12 -0.96 -2.54
C THR A 41 12.94 -2.16 -2.07
N LYS A 42 14.27 -2.02 -2.08
CA LYS A 42 15.20 -3.05 -1.60
C LYS A 42 14.84 -3.47 -0.17
N GLY A 43 14.61 -4.77 0.04
CA GLY A 43 14.23 -5.35 1.33
C GLY A 43 12.76 -5.76 1.41
N VAL A 44 11.90 -5.26 0.51
CA VAL A 44 10.54 -5.78 0.37
C VAL A 44 10.60 -7.17 -0.25
N LYS A 45 10.22 -8.19 0.53
CA LYS A 45 10.27 -9.60 0.12
C LYS A 45 9.09 -9.97 -0.79
N HIS A 46 7.92 -9.40 -0.52
CA HIS A 46 6.70 -9.61 -1.30
C HIS A 46 5.78 -8.39 -1.15
N GLY A 47 5.10 -8.01 -2.23
CA GLY A 47 4.13 -6.93 -2.20
C GLY A 47 3.11 -7.06 -3.34
N ARG A 48 1.88 -6.63 -3.07
CA ARG A 48 0.77 -6.66 -4.04
C ARG A 48 -0.08 -5.41 -3.88
N LEU A 49 -0.49 -4.85 -5.02
CA LEU A 49 -1.51 -3.82 -5.05
C LEU A 49 -2.89 -4.45 -5.31
N THR A 50 -3.87 -4.06 -4.49
CA THR A 50 -5.29 -4.31 -4.73
C THR A 50 -6.00 -2.96 -4.81
N ILE A 51 -6.66 -2.69 -5.95
CA ILE A 51 -7.40 -1.45 -6.18
C ILE A 51 -8.90 -1.75 -6.14
N THR A 52 -9.67 -0.87 -5.50
CA THR A 52 -11.13 -0.88 -5.53
C THR A 52 -11.67 0.55 -5.67
N THR A 53 -12.96 0.70 -5.95
CA THR A 53 -13.67 1.98 -5.97
C THR A 53 -14.23 2.31 -4.57
N THR A 54 -14.59 3.58 -4.34
CA THR A 54 -15.32 4.00 -3.14
C THR A 54 -16.75 3.50 -3.12
N GLY A 55 -17.26 3.00 -4.26
CA GLY A 55 -18.63 2.50 -4.40
C GLY A 55 -19.70 3.59 -4.37
N ALA A 56 -19.32 4.88 -4.41
CA ALA A 56 -20.26 6.00 -4.37
C ALA A 56 -21.11 6.18 -5.64
N GLU A 57 -20.72 5.52 -6.74
CA GLU A 57 -21.40 5.56 -8.05
C GLU A 57 -21.75 4.15 -8.55
N LEU A 58 -21.86 3.18 -7.63
CA LEU A 58 -22.30 1.80 -7.90
C LEU A 58 -23.77 1.59 -7.51
#